data_AF-A0A1B6MJN2-F1
#
_entry.id   AF-A0A1B6MJN2-F1
#
_cell.length_a   1.000
_cell.length_b   1.000
_cell.length_c   1.000
_cell.angle_alpha   90.00
_cell.angle_beta   90.00
_cell.angle_gamma   90.00
#
_symmetry.space_group_name_H-M   'P 1'
#
loop_
_entity.id
_entity.type
_entity.pdbx_description
1 polymer ?
#
loop_
_entity_poly.entity_id
_entity_poly.type
_entity_poly.pdbx_seq_one_letter_code
_entity_poly.pdbx_strand_id
1 'polypeptide(L)'
;LWRTAYDTSRKRILRNLHTVNPLLAQILDLWHKHFSNLRLVDVKALAMSETALELIPFGKQANAHIEYSKKHLLSEWLPSIQAIFVQGSKKKQIPPDHLKRRLKRFYDCVAAIMTFQLQSLCLNSILDYTHFILDIGMSNPGFEISILQRNKVIQFEPSFAKFREVILRVYDQMIESVSNLPRLETKLYIDLEDTPHELKPVILDEIVNECRLKVEETLHEQRIGPELRVQDFDYYIHLINGDAQETVDKFLAQEHTFEEYKVKVAAFDSLVKEIPIELAHVVT
;
A
#
# COMPACT_ATOMS: atom_id res chain seq x y z
N LEU A 1 -14.72 -50.70 -18.90
CA LEU A 1 -14.99 -49.36 -19.47
C LEU A 1 -14.47 -48.22 -18.60
N TRP A 2 -14.77 -48.19 -17.28
CA TRP A 2 -14.27 -47.13 -16.39
C TRP A 2 -12.75 -47.16 -16.16
N ARG A 3 -12.14 -48.34 -16.01
CA ARG A 3 -10.68 -48.48 -15.81
C ARG A 3 -9.86 -48.00 -17.02
N THR A 4 -10.29 -48.35 -18.23
CA THR A 4 -9.64 -47.91 -19.47
C THR A 4 -9.76 -46.40 -19.68
N ALA A 5 -10.93 -45.82 -19.35
CA ALA A 5 -11.13 -44.37 -19.36
C ALA A 5 -10.26 -43.67 -18.31
N TYR A 6 -10.20 -44.20 -17.08
CA TYR A 6 -9.33 -43.72 -16.01
C TYR A 6 -7.86 -43.77 -16.39
N ASP A 7 -7.35 -44.89 -16.91
CA ASP A 7 -5.95 -45.03 -17.31
C ASP A 7 -5.58 -44.09 -18.47
N THR A 8 -6.50 -43.89 -19.42
CA THR A 8 -6.31 -42.96 -20.54
C THR A 8 -6.27 -41.51 -20.06
N SER A 9 -7.20 -41.13 -19.19
CA SER A 9 -7.24 -39.80 -18.56
C SER A 9 -6.03 -39.56 -17.66
N ARG A 10 -5.62 -40.56 -16.86
CA ARG A 10 -4.43 -40.49 -15.99
C ARG A 10 -3.14 -40.34 -16.81
N LYS A 11 -2.96 -41.13 -17.88
CA LYS A 11 -1.83 -40.96 -18.80
C LYS A 11 -1.85 -39.59 -19.47
N ARG A 12 -3.03 -39.08 -19.85
CA ARG A 12 -3.20 -37.75 -20.44
C ARG A 12 -2.88 -36.63 -19.44
N ILE A 13 -3.29 -36.76 -18.18
CA ILE A 13 -2.96 -35.81 -17.11
C ILE A 13 -1.46 -35.84 -16.82
N LEU A 14 -0.86 -37.02 -16.59
CA LEU A 14 0.59 -37.16 -16.36
C LEU A 14 1.43 -36.60 -17.51
N ARG A 15 1.00 -36.78 -18.76
CA ARG A 15 1.73 -36.30 -19.94
C ARG A 15 1.65 -34.78 -20.13
N ASN A 16 0.58 -34.13 -19.65
CA ASN A 16 0.29 -32.73 -19.94
C ASN A 16 0.45 -31.80 -18.72
N LEU A 17 0.15 -32.27 -17.51
CA LEU A 17 0.13 -31.45 -16.30
C LEU A 17 1.54 -31.28 -15.69
N HIS A 18 2.50 -32.13 -16.08
CA HIS A 18 3.90 -32.07 -15.63
C HIS A 18 4.10 -31.99 -14.10
N THR A 19 3.08 -32.29 -13.28
CA THR A 19 3.06 -32.19 -11.80
C THR A 19 4.10 -33.06 -11.10
N VAL A 20 4.64 -34.07 -11.79
CA VAL A 20 5.70 -34.97 -11.30
C VAL A 20 7.09 -34.55 -11.81
N ASN A 21 7.20 -33.42 -12.53
CA ASN A 21 8.50 -32.94 -12.99
C ASN A 21 9.29 -32.38 -11.79
N PRO A 22 10.47 -32.95 -11.48
CA PRO A 22 11.33 -32.47 -10.38
C PRO A 22 11.67 -30.98 -10.46
N LEU A 23 11.61 -30.37 -11.65
CA LEU A 23 11.85 -28.94 -11.83
C LEU A 23 10.73 -28.07 -11.25
N LEU A 24 9.47 -28.45 -11.45
CA LEU A 24 8.35 -27.68 -10.89
C LEU A 24 8.36 -27.73 -9.35
N ALA A 25 8.72 -28.88 -8.78
CA ALA A 25 8.92 -29.03 -7.34
C ALA A 25 10.06 -28.14 -6.81
N GLN A 26 11.18 -28.04 -7.54
CA GLN A 26 12.28 -27.14 -7.18
C GLN A 26 11.90 -25.66 -7.24
N ILE A 27 11.06 -25.24 -8.19
CA ILE A 27 10.56 -23.85 -8.27
C ILE A 27 9.68 -23.53 -7.05
N LEU A 28 8.82 -24.47 -6.65
CA LEU A 28 7.99 -24.32 -5.46
C LEU A 28 8.85 -24.29 -4.18
N ASP A 29 9.82 -25.19 -4.05
CA ASP A 29 10.73 -25.24 -2.91
C ASP A 29 11.59 -23.96 -2.78
N LEU A 30 12.09 -23.45 -3.91
CA LEU A 30 12.81 -22.17 -3.97
C LEU A 30 11.95 -21.03 -3.40
N TRP A 31 10.70 -20.92 -3.86
CA TRP A 31 9.76 -19.90 -3.39
C TRP A 31 9.49 -20.03 -1.89
N HIS A 32 9.15 -21.24 -1.43
CA HIS A 32 8.84 -21.46 -0.02
C HIS A 32 10.01 -21.16 0.91
N LYS A 33 11.25 -21.42 0.49
CA LYS A 33 12.44 -21.18 1.31
C LYS A 33 12.91 -19.73 1.32
N HIS A 34 12.88 -19.05 0.18
CA HIS A 34 13.53 -17.74 0.04
C HIS A 34 12.57 -16.56 -0.12
N PHE A 35 11.33 -16.81 -0.56
CA PHE A 35 10.38 -15.74 -0.95
C PHE A 35 9.02 -15.80 -0.24
N SER A 36 8.75 -16.83 0.58
CA SER A 36 7.47 -17.00 1.30
C SER A 36 7.13 -15.84 2.25
N ASN A 37 8.17 -15.28 2.89
CA ASN A 37 8.04 -14.16 3.81
C ASN A 37 8.19 -12.80 3.14
N LEU A 38 8.44 -12.74 1.83
CA LEU A 38 8.52 -11.48 1.10
C LEU A 38 7.13 -10.81 1.11
N ARG A 39 7.12 -9.49 1.27
CA ARG A 39 5.95 -8.62 1.12
C ARG A 39 6.30 -7.43 0.23
N LEU A 40 5.31 -6.95 -0.52
CA LEU A 40 5.47 -5.77 -1.37
C LEU A 40 5.65 -4.51 -0.52
N VAL A 41 4.97 -4.45 0.63
CA VAL A 41 5.13 -3.39 1.63
C VAL A 41 5.60 -4.04 2.93
N ASP A 42 6.79 -3.64 3.41
CA ASP A 42 7.28 -4.07 4.71
C ASP A 42 6.60 -3.27 5.83
N VAL A 43 5.55 -3.87 6.40
CA VAL A 43 4.80 -3.33 7.55
C VAL A 43 5.67 -3.19 8.79
N LYS A 44 6.64 -4.08 9.01
CA LYS A 44 7.49 -4.04 10.21
C LYS A 44 8.40 -2.83 10.16
N ALA A 45 8.95 -2.52 8.98
CA ALA A 45 9.75 -1.32 8.78
C ALA A 45 8.93 -0.03 9.00
N LEU A 46 7.64 -0.04 8.67
CA LEU A 46 6.74 1.09 8.93
C LEU A 46 6.38 1.22 10.42
N ALA A 47 6.20 0.09 11.11
CA ALA A 47 5.89 0.04 12.54
C ALA A 47 7.08 0.37 13.46
N MET A 48 8.31 0.40 12.94
CA MET A 48 9.51 0.76 13.71
C MET A 48 9.59 2.26 14.06
N SER A 49 8.75 3.10 13.46
CA SER A 49 8.70 4.53 13.80
C SER A 49 8.17 4.72 15.22
N GLU A 50 8.96 5.33 16.10
CA GLU A 50 8.54 5.68 17.46
C GLU A 50 7.57 6.87 17.49
N THR A 51 7.49 7.63 16.39
CA THR A 51 6.62 8.80 16.25
C THR A 51 5.55 8.57 15.19
N ALA A 52 4.47 9.36 15.28
CA ALA A 52 3.44 9.42 14.25
C ALA A 52 4.06 9.65 12.85
N LEU A 53 3.47 8.99 11.86
CA LEU A 53 3.96 9.00 10.49
C LEU A 53 3.44 10.23 9.74
N GLU A 54 4.32 10.91 9.02
CA GLU A 54 3.89 11.88 8.02
C GLU A 54 3.32 11.16 6.79
N LEU A 55 2.16 11.60 6.30
CA LEU A 55 1.44 10.95 5.20
C LEU A 55 2.26 10.83 3.89
N ILE A 56 2.96 11.91 3.51
CA ILE A 56 3.67 11.96 2.22
C ILE A 56 4.94 11.09 2.23
N PRO A 57 5.82 11.18 3.24
CA PRO A 57 6.92 10.24 3.42
C PRO A 57 6.45 8.78 3.50
N PHE A 58 5.36 8.50 4.23
CA PHE A 58 4.78 7.17 4.30
C PHE A 58 4.44 6.61 2.92
N GLY A 59 3.69 7.37 2.10
CA GLY A 59 3.35 6.94 0.74
C GLY A 59 4.58 6.72 -0.16
N LYS A 60 5.61 7.56 -0.01
CA LYS A 60 6.88 7.40 -0.73
C LYS A 60 7.64 6.15 -0.28
N GLN A 61 7.67 5.87 1.02
CA GLN A 61 8.33 4.71 1.60
C GLN A 61 7.64 3.41 1.17
N ALA A 62 6.30 3.37 1.23
CA ALA A 62 5.52 2.23 0.74
C ALA A 62 5.82 1.96 -0.74
N ASN A 63 5.83 2.99 -1.59
CA ASN A 63 6.19 2.84 -2.99
C ASN A 63 7.66 2.39 -3.19
N ALA A 64 8.59 2.86 -2.36
CA ALA A 64 9.98 2.42 -2.40
C ALA A 64 10.13 0.94 -2.04
N HIS A 65 9.38 0.44 -1.05
CA HIS A 65 9.32 -0.98 -0.71
C HIS A 65 8.81 -1.81 -1.89
N ILE A 66 7.74 -1.35 -2.55
CA ILE A 66 7.15 -2.03 -3.72
C ILE A 66 8.15 -2.12 -4.86
N GLU A 67 8.82 -1.02 -5.20
CA GLU A 67 9.84 -0.98 -6.25
C GLU A 67 11.07 -1.82 -5.90
N TYR A 68 11.47 -1.84 -4.63
CA TYR A 68 12.55 -2.73 -4.17
C TYR A 68 12.17 -4.19 -4.36
N SER A 69 10.98 -4.60 -3.90
CA SER A 69 10.49 -5.98 -4.02
C SER A 69 10.36 -6.39 -5.49
N LYS A 70 9.88 -5.51 -6.36
CA LYS A 70 9.84 -5.73 -7.82
C LYS A 70 11.24 -5.94 -8.40
N LYS A 71 12.23 -5.11 -8.03
CA LYS A 71 13.62 -5.28 -8.46
C LYS A 71 14.21 -6.58 -7.94
N HIS A 72 13.95 -6.93 -6.68
CA HIS A 72 14.42 -8.16 -6.07
C HIS A 72 13.86 -9.41 -6.78
N LEU A 73 12.58 -9.38 -7.18
CA LEU A 73 11.99 -10.44 -7.99
C LEU A 73 12.67 -10.58 -9.37
N LEU A 74 13.04 -9.46 -9.99
CA LEU A 74 13.72 -9.46 -11.30
C LEU A 74 15.20 -9.85 -11.22
N SER A 75 15.90 -9.52 -10.14
CA SER A 75 17.34 -9.75 -9.98
C SER A 75 17.68 -11.08 -9.31
N GLU A 76 16.84 -11.58 -8.40
CA GLU A 76 17.12 -12.79 -7.62
C GLU A 76 16.17 -13.94 -7.98
N TRP A 77 14.85 -13.71 -7.88
CA TRP A 77 13.86 -14.78 -8.07
C TRP A 77 13.86 -15.32 -9.51
N LEU A 78 13.74 -14.43 -10.50
CA LEU A 78 13.68 -14.84 -11.91
C LEU A 78 14.99 -15.51 -12.37
N PRO A 79 16.20 -14.98 -12.09
CA PRO A 79 17.46 -15.67 -12.40
C PRO A 79 17.65 -16.99 -11.65
N SER A 80 17.17 -17.10 -10.40
CA SER A 80 17.20 -18.36 -9.66
C SER A 80 16.34 -19.44 -10.33
N ILE A 81 15.16 -19.07 -10.82
CA ILE A 81 14.35 -19.96 -11.64
C ILE A 81 15.12 -20.34 -12.92
N GLN A 82 15.73 -19.38 -13.62
CA GLN A 82 16.55 -19.70 -14.82
C GLN A 82 17.66 -20.72 -14.52
N ALA A 83 18.36 -20.59 -13.39
CA ALA A 83 19.40 -21.52 -12.98
C ALA A 83 18.87 -22.96 -12.77
N ILE A 84 17.68 -23.11 -12.16
CA ILE A 84 17.00 -24.41 -12.03
C ILE A 84 16.76 -25.03 -13.42
N PHE A 85 16.36 -24.22 -14.41
CA PHE A 85 16.12 -24.70 -15.77
C PHE A 85 17.41 -25.09 -16.48
N VAL A 86 18.49 -24.32 -16.33
CA VAL A 86 19.81 -24.69 -16.90
C VAL A 86 20.28 -26.03 -16.35
N GLN A 87 20.11 -26.28 -15.04
CA GLN A 87 20.44 -27.55 -14.42
C GLN A 87 19.51 -28.69 -14.87
N GLY A 88 18.22 -28.40 -15.02
CA GLY A 88 17.21 -29.33 -15.51
C GLY A 88 17.42 -29.76 -16.96
N SER A 89 17.88 -28.85 -17.80
CA SER A 89 18.23 -29.12 -19.20
C SER A 89 19.34 -30.16 -19.30
N LYS A 90 20.41 -30.02 -18.50
CA LYS A 90 21.52 -31.00 -18.42
C LYS A 90 21.04 -32.40 -18.02
N LYS A 91 19.96 -32.49 -17.23
CA LYS A 91 19.36 -33.75 -16.76
C LYS A 91 18.26 -34.31 -17.69
N LYS A 92 18.04 -33.72 -18.87
CA LYS A 92 16.96 -34.09 -19.83
C LYS A 92 15.55 -34.04 -19.20
N GLN A 93 15.35 -33.14 -18.23
CA GLN A 93 14.06 -32.97 -17.53
C GLN A 93 13.13 -31.96 -18.22
N ILE A 94 13.60 -31.33 -19.30
CA ILE A 94 12.84 -30.40 -20.14
C ILE A 94 12.45 -31.15 -21.43
N PRO A 95 11.22 -30.96 -21.95
CA PRO A 95 10.86 -31.48 -23.26
C PRO A 95 11.85 -31.01 -24.34
N PRO A 96 12.27 -31.86 -25.28
CA PRO A 96 13.25 -31.47 -26.28
C PRO A 96 12.69 -30.42 -27.25
N ASP A 97 13.55 -29.51 -27.72
CA ASP A 97 13.16 -28.31 -28.49
C ASP A 97 12.39 -28.60 -29.79
N HIS A 98 12.59 -29.76 -30.39
CA HIS A 98 11.84 -30.19 -31.58
C HIS A 98 10.34 -30.44 -31.29
N LEU A 99 9.95 -30.64 -30.03
CA LEU A 99 8.56 -30.80 -29.61
C LEU A 99 7.94 -29.47 -29.17
N LYS A 100 7.92 -28.48 -30.05
CA LYS A 100 7.42 -27.11 -29.78
C LYS A 100 6.09 -27.06 -29.01
N ARG A 101 5.11 -27.90 -29.38
CA ARG A 101 3.80 -27.98 -28.69
C ARG A 101 3.88 -28.48 -27.24
N ARG A 102 4.79 -29.41 -26.94
CA ARG A 102 4.98 -29.96 -25.58
C ARG A 102 5.81 -29.00 -24.74
N LEU A 103 6.79 -28.34 -25.37
CA LEU A 103 7.58 -27.28 -24.75
C LEU A 103 6.70 -26.09 -24.33
N LYS A 104 5.80 -25.62 -25.22
CA LYS A 104 4.82 -24.56 -24.91
C LYS A 104 3.98 -24.91 -23.66
N ARG A 105 3.38 -26.11 -23.63
CA ARG A 105 2.58 -26.58 -22.48
C ARG A 105 3.38 -26.67 -21.18
N PHE A 106 4.66 -27.04 -21.27
CA PHE A 106 5.54 -27.07 -20.10
C PHE A 106 5.77 -25.65 -19.57
N TYR A 107 6.09 -24.68 -20.43
CA TYR A 107 6.23 -23.29 -20.02
C TYR A 107 4.92 -22.65 -19.55
N ASP A 108 3.76 -23.07 -20.09
CA ASP A 108 2.46 -22.65 -19.56
C ASP A 108 2.25 -23.15 -18.11
N CYS A 109 2.72 -24.36 -17.78
CA CYS A 109 2.69 -24.85 -16.40
C CYS A 109 3.62 -24.06 -15.48
N VAL A 110 4.80 -23.69 -15.97
CA VAL A 110 5.79 -22.89 -15.23
C VAL A 110 5.24 -21.49 -14.98
N ALA A 111 4.69 -20.86 -16.02
CA ALA A 111 4.02 -19.58 -15.93
C ALA A 111 2.86 -19.63 -14.93
N ALA A 112 2.04 -20.69 -14.94
CA ALA A 112 0.97 -20.84 -13.96
C ALA A 112 1.49 -20.87 -12.51
N ILE A 113 2.60 -21.56 -12.24
CA ILE A 113 3.23 -21.57 -10.90
C ILE A 113 3.76 -20.18 -10.53
N MET A 114 4.49 -19.54 -11.43
CA MET A 114 5.04 -18.19 -11.21
C MET A 114 3.92 -17.17 -10.98
N THR A 115 2.85 -17.24 -11.77
CA THR A 115 1.64 -16.42 -11.62
C THR A 115 0.99 -16.64 -10.27
N PHE A 116 0.84 -17.89 -9.82
CA PHE A 116 0.29 -18.21 -8.50
C PHE A 116 1.16 -17.66 -7.35
N GLN A 117 2.48 -17.72 -7.49
CA GLN A 117 3.43 -17.17 -6.51
C GLN A 117 3.27 -15.65 -6.38
N LEU A 118 3.22 -14.93 -7.51
CA LEU A 118 3.00 -13.48 -7.53
C LEU A 118 1.62 -13.08 -7.00
N GLN A 119 0.58 -13.84 -7.35
CA GLN A 119 -0.77 -13.62 -6.83
C GLN A 119 -0.81 -13.78 -5.31
N SER A 120 -0.18 -14.83 -4.78
CA SER A 120 -0.09 -15.07 -3.33
C SER A 120 0.71 -13.97 -2.63
N LEU A 121 1.83 -13.53 -3.21
CA LEU A 121 2.62 -12.41 -2.70
C LEU A 121 1.78 -11.14 -2.59
N CYS A 122 1.05 -10.78 -3.65
CA CYS A 122 0.27 -9.55 -3.67
C CYS A 122 -0.89 -9.61 -2.68
N LEU A 123 -1.65 -10.71 -2.65
CA LEU A 123 -2.77 -10.89 -1.72
C LEU A 123 -2.30 -10.83 -0.26
N ASN A 124 -1.23 -11.54 0.09
CA ASN A 124 -0.69 -11.48 1.45
C ASN A 124 -0.18 -10.09 1.81
N SER A 125 0.40 -9.35 0.86
CA SER A 125 0.85 -7.97 1.09
C SER A 125 -0.31 -6.99 1.30
N ILE A 126 -1.38 -7.15 0.51
CA ILE A 126 -2.61 -6.38 0.65
C ILE A 126 -3.23 -6.62 2.02
N LEU A 127 -3.34 -7.88 2.45
CA LEU A 127 -3.91 -8.22 3.76
C LEU A 127 -3.06 -7.67 4.90
N ASP A 128 -1.74 -7.89 4.88
CA ASP A 128 -0.83 -7.40 5.93
C ASP A 128 -0.86 -5.86 6.01
N TYR A 129 -0.88 -5.17 4.86
CA TYR A 129 -1.02 -3.72 4.80
C TYR A 129 -2.37 -3.24 5.35
N THR A 130 -3.46 -3.91 4.97
CA THR A 130 -4.81 -3.60 5.49
C THR A 130 -4.82 -3.73 7.00
N HIS A 131 -4.31 -4.85 7.53
CA HIS A 131 -4.23 -5.08 8.98
C HIS A 131 -3.42 -4.00 9.70
N PHE A 132 -2.29 -3.58 9.13
CA PHE A 132 -1.50 -2.47 9.69
C PHE A 132 -2.27 -1.16 9.75
N ILE A 133 -2.99 -0.78 8.69
CA ILE A 133 -3.77 0.46 8.69
C ILE A 133 -4.92 0.42 9.70
N LEU A 134 -5.52 -0.77 9.90
CA LEU A 134 -6.59 -0.97 10.88
C LEU A 134 -6.09 -1.09 12.33
N ASP A 135 -4.80 -1.32 12.55
CA ASP A 135 -4.21 -1.57 13.88
C ASP A 135 -3.90 -0.27 14.66
N ILE A 136 -4.95 0.49 14.94
CA ILE A 136 -4.88 1.81 15.58
C ILE A 136 -4.32 1.70 17.01
N GLY A 137 -3.22 2.41 17.30
CA GLY A 137 -2.68 2.55 18.66
C GLY A 137 -1.87 1.35 19.16
N MET A 138 -1.58 0.37 18.30
CA MET A 138 -0.79 -0.81 18.61
C MET A 138 0.51 -0.81 17.79
N SER A 139 0.56 -1.48 16.64
CA SER A 139 1.74 -1.46 15.77
C SER A 139 1.79 -0.25 14.85
N ASN A 140 0.64 0.37 14.56
CA ASN A 140 0.58 1.60 13.79
C ASN A 140 0.72 2.81 14.72
N PRO A 141 1.80 3.61 14.60
CA PRO A 141 2.03 4.80 15.44
C PRO A 141 1.07 5.96 15.11
N GLY A 142 0.18 5.79 14.15
CA GLY A 142 -0.75 6.82 13.70
C GLY A 142 -0.12 7.77 12.69
N PHE A 143 -0.90 8.76 12.26
CA PHE A 143 -0.46 9.76 11.31
C PHE A 143 -0.52 11.16 11.92
N GLU A 144 0.46 11.99 11.57
CA GLU A 144 0.44 13.39 11.94
C GLU A 144 -0.49 14.19 11.01
N ILE A 145 -1.31 15.05 11.61
CA ILE A 145 -2.16 16.00 10.91
C ILE A 145 -1.98 17.38 11.55
N SER A 146 -1.69 18.38 10.72
CA SER A 146 -1.52 19.76 11.18
C SER A 146 -2.78 20.58 10.90
N ILE A 147 -3.04 21.55 11.76
CA ILE A 147 -4.11 22.53 11.60
C ILE A 147 -3.47 23.85 11.17
N LEU A 148 -3.97 24.43 10.08
CA LEU A 148 -3.47 25.69 9.53
C LEU A 148 -4.60 26.68 9.31
N GLN A 149 -4.34 27.96 9.53
CA GLN A 149 -5.24 29.05 9.17
C GLN A 149 -4.93 29.52 7.73
N ARG A 150 -5.90 29.41 6.82
CA ARG A 150 -5.84 30.00 5.47
C ARG A 150 -7.14 30.74 5.17
N ASN A 151 -7.02 31.94 4.61
CA ASN A 151 -8.17 32.78 4.23
C ASN A 151 -9.21 32.92 5.36
N LYS A 152 -8.76 33.15 6.59
CA LYS A 152 -9.62 33.29 7.78
C LYS A 152 -10.42 32.04 8.15
N VAL A 153 -10.01 30.86 7.65
CA VAL A 153 -10.64 29.56 7.92
C VAL A 153 -9.58 28.56 8.39
N ILE A 154 -9.99 27.68 9.31
CA ILE A 154 -9.17 26.58 9.82
C ILE A 154 -9.23 25.42 8.83
N GLN A 155 -8.08 24.89 8.43
CA GLN A 155 -7.96 23.78 7.48
C GLN A 155 -6.98 22.74 8.00
N PHE A 156 -7.26 21.47 7.71
CA PHE A 156 -6.33 20.36 7.98
C PHE A 156 -5.34 20.18 6.83
N GLU A 157 -4.06 20.07 7.16
CA GLU A 157 -2.98 19.77 6.23
C GLU A 157 -2.16 18.57 6.75
N PRO A 158 -2.10 17.44 6.02
CA PRO A 158 -2.83 17.14 4.78
C PRO A 158 -4.35 17.03 4.97
N SER A 159 -5.14 17.24 3.91
CA SER A 159 -6.60 17.07 3.99
C SER A 159 -6.99 15.60 4.12
N PHE A 160 -8.14 15.31 4.72
CA PHE A 160 -8.65 13.93 4.84
C PHE A 160 -8.86 13.23 3.49
N ALA A 161 -9.23 13.99 2.46
CA ALA A 161 -9.29 13.48 1.09
C ALA A 161 -7.90 13.02 0.59
N LYS A 162 -6.84 13.73 0.99
CA LYS A 162 -5.47 13.35 0.65
C LYS A 162 -5.02 12.10 1.39
N PHE A 163 -5.40 11.91 2.65
CA PHE A 163 -5.20 10.66 3.40
C PHE A 163 -5.79 9.47 2.65
N ARG A 164 -7.07 9.58 2.27
CA ARG A 164 -7.76 8.56 1.47
C ARG A 164 -7.01 8.27 0.16
N GLU A 165 -6.64 9.30 -0.60
CA GLU A 165 -5.93 9.14 -1.87
C GLU A 165 -4.60 8.40 -1.68
N VAL A 166 -3.76 8.84 -0.74
CA VAL A 166 -2.40 8.30 -0.57
C VAL A 166 -2.43 6.87 -0.05
N ILE A 167 -3.27 6.56 0.95
CA ILE A 167 -3.36 5.22 1.54
C ILE A 167 -3.96 4.23 0.53
N LEU A 168 -5.02 4.61 -0.18
CA LEU A 168 -5.65 3.72 -1.16
C LEU A 168 -4.79 3.50 -2.40
N ARG A 169 -3.98 4.49 -2.80
CA ARG A 169 -3.06 4.37 -3.94
C ARG A 169 -2.01 3.27 -3.75
N VAL A 170 -1.64 2.94 -2.52
CA VAL A 170 -0.67 1.85 -2.24
C VAL A 170 -1.21 0.50 -2.73
N TYR A 171 -2.53 0.26 -2.67
CA TYR A 171 -3.13 -0.96 -3.22
C TYR A 171 -2.92 -1.07 -4.72
N ASP A 172 -3.14 0.02 -5.46
CA ASP A 172 -2.97 0.06 -6.91
C ASP A 172 -1.50 -0.18 -7.29
N GLN A 173 -0.58 0.44 -6.57
CA GLN A 173 0.86 0.25 -6.77
C GLN A 173 1.29 -1.20 -6.54
N MET A 174 0.75 -1.86 -5.50
CA MET A 174 1.04 -3.28 -5.24
C MET A 174 0.56 -4.17 -6.40
N ILE A 175 -0.65 -3.94 -6.92
CA ILE A 175 -1.23 -4.72 -8.03
C ILE A 175 -0.44 -4.48 -9.32
N GLU A 176 -0.11 -3.23 -9.62
CA GLU A 176 0.68 -2.87 -10.80
C GLU A 176 2.07 -3.51 -10.77
N SER A 177 2.69 -3.57 -9.59
CA SER A 177 4.06 -4.11 -9.44
C SER A 177 4.19 -5.57 -9.85
N VAL A 178 3.15 -6.38 -9.65
CA VAL A 178 3.14 -7.82 -9.97
C VAL A 178 2.60 -8.15 -11.36
N SER A 179 1.95 -7.18 -12.02
CA SER A 179 1.26 -7.40 -13.31
C SER A 179 2.18 -7.37 -14.53
N ASN A 180 3.37 -6.77 -14.41
CA ASN A 180 4.27 -6.51 -15.54
C ASN A 180 5.57 -7.35 -15.48
N LEU A 181 5.55 -8.49 -14.78
CA LEU A 181 6.72 -9.38 -14.67
C LEU A 181 6.81 -10.31 -15.88
N PRO A 182 7.99 -10.46 -16.50
CA PRO A 182 8.14 -11.27 -17.71
C PRO A 182 7.99 -12.76 -17.39
N ARG A 183 7.42 -13.51 -18.34
CA ARG A 183 7.47 -14.97 -18.29
C ARG A 183 8.91 -15.48 -18.42
N LEU A 184 9.15 -16.72 -18.00
CA LEU A 184 10.50 -17.29 -18.05
C LEU A 184 10.99 -17.48 -19.50
N GLU A 185 10.11 -17.96 -20.37
CA GLU A 185 10.42 -18.31 -21.75
C GLU A 185 10.78 -17.09 -22.61
N THR A 186 10.27 -15.89 -22.31
CA THR A 186 10.63 -14.68 -23.08
C THR A 186 12.09 -14.31 -22.93
N LYS A 187 12.74 -14.72 -21.83
CA LYS A 187 14.19 -14.57 -21.64
C LYS A 187 15.02 -15.71 -22.20
N LEU A 188 14.42 -16.86 -22.51
CA LEU A 188 15.13 -18.07 -22.93
C LEU A 188 14.96 -18.38 -24.43
N TYR A 189 13.83 -18.01 -25.02
CA TYR A 189 13.47 -18.33 -26.41
C TYR A 189 12.82 -17.11 -27.07
N ILE A 190 13.55 -16.49 -28.00
CA ILE A 190 13.08 -15.31 -28.76
C ILE A 190 12.03 -15.71 -29.82
N ASP A 191 12.04 -16.98 -30.27
CA ASP A 191 11.29 -17.45 -31.46
C ASP A 191 9.90 -18.06 -31.16
N LEU A 192 9.35 -17.88 -29.95
CA LEU A 192 7.99 -18.33 -29.61
C LEU A 192 6.97 -17.22 -29.92
N GLU A 193 6.69 -17.01 -31.20
CA GLU A 193 5.86 -15.90 -31.73
C GLU A 193 4.39 -15.83 -31.21
N ASP A 194 3.95 -16.74 -30.34
CA ASP A 194 2.56 -16.88 -29.85
C ASP A 194 2.46 -17.03 -28.31
N THR A 195 3.46 -16.60 -27.54
CA THR A 195 3.40 -16.63 -26.07
C THR A 195 3.15 -15.24 -25.48
N PRO A 196 2.21 -15.10 -24.52
CA PRO A 196 2.08 -13.88 -23.73
C PRO A 196 3.45 -13.49 -23.17
N HIS A 197 3.79 -12.20 -23.14
CA HIS A 197 5.13 -11.80 -22.72
C HIS A 197 5.26 -11.69 -21.19
N GLU A 198 4.13 -11.46 -20.53
CA GLU A 198 4.04 -11.13 -19.11
C GLU A 198 3.20 -12.16 -18.35
N LEU A 199 3.52 -12.32 -17.07
CA LEU A 199 2.73 -13.05 -16.10
C LEU A 199 1.53 -12.20 -15.71
N LYS A 200 0.34 -12.80 -15.70
CA LYS A 200 -0.91 -12.12 -15.34
C LYS A 200 -1.50 -12.71 -14.07
N PRO A 201 -1.04 -12.31 -12.87
CA PRO A 201 -1.67 -12.70 -11.62
C PRO A 201 -3.12 -12.19 -11.60
N VAL A 202 -4.04 -13.05 -11.18
CA VAL A 202 -5.46 -12.69 -11.08
C VAL A 202 -5.74 -12.30 -9.64
N ILE A 203 -5.86 -11.00 -9.41
CA ILE A 203 -6.26 -10.46 -8.11
C ILE A 203 -7.73 -10.09 -8.25
N LEU A 204 -8.58 -10.73 -7.45
CA LEU A 204 -10.02 -10.48 -7.50
C LEU A 204 -10.34 -9.10 -6.93
N ASP A 205 -11.00 -8.27 -7.73
CA ASP A 205 -11.38 -6.92 -7.34
C ASP A 205 -12.25 -6.92 -6.09
N GLU A 206 -13.07 -7.95 -5.88
CA GLU A 206 -13.92 -8.10 -4.70
C GLU A 206 -13.10 -8.11 -3.40
N ILE A 207 -11.98 -8.84 -3.39
CA ILE A 207 -11.12 -8.94 -2.21
C ILE A 207 -10.45 -7.59 -1.92
N VAL A 208 -9.93 -6.94 -2.97
CA VAL A 208 -9.25 -5.65 -2.81
C VAL A 208 -10.24 -4.58 -2.40
N ASN A 209 -11.44 -4.56 -2.98
CA ASN A 209 -12.48 -3.60 -2.64
C ASN A 209 -12.99 -3.79 -1.22
N GLU A 210 -13.11 -5.02 -0.72
CA GLU A 210 -13.43 -5.26 0.70
C GLU A 210 -12.36 -4.64 1.62
N CYS A 211 -11.07 -4.82 1.31
CA CYS A 211 -9.99 -4.18 2.06
C CYS A 211 -10.03 -2.65 1.98
N ARG A 212 -10.26 -2.08 0.78
CA ARG A 212 -10.38 -0.64 0.57
C ARG A 212 -11.52 -0.05 1.38
N LEU A 213 -12.69 -0.69 1.37
CA LEU A 213 -13.87 -0.24 2.12
C LEU A 213 -13.60 -0.22 3.62
N LYS A 214 -12.98 -1.27 4.19
CA LYS A 214 -12.60 -1.29 5.61
C LYS A 214 -11.69 -0.13 5.97
N VAL A 215 -10.68 0.14 5.14
CA VAL A 215 -9.77 1.27 5.36
C VAL A 215 -10.49 2.62 5.24
N GLU A 216 -11.41 2.77 4.28
CA GLU A 216 -12.20 3.99 4.14
C GLU A 216 -13.10 4.26 5.34
N GLU A 217 -13.77 3.22 5.86
CA GLU A 217 -14.59 3.30 7.06
C GLU A 217 -13.74 3.72 8.26
N THR A 218 -12.58 3.09 8.45
CA THR A 218 -11.65 3.46 9.53
C THR A 218 -11.14 4.89 9.40
N LEU A 219 -10.78 5.34 8.19
CA LEU A 219 -10.37 6.74 7.97
C LEU A 219 -11.51 7.72 8.26
N HIS A 220 -12.76 7.34 7.97
CA HIS A 220 -13.93 8.16 8.28
C HIS A 220 -14.15 8.28 9.78
N GLU A 221 -14.05 7.18 10.52
CA GLU A 221 -14.16 7.18 11.99
C GLU A 221 -13.04 8.00 12.64
N GLN A 222 -11.79 7.80 12.20
CA GLN A 222 -10.62 8.53 12.74
C GLN A 222 -10.64 10.03 12.42
N ARG A 223 -11.40 10.46 11.40
CA ARG A 223 -11.60 11.88 11.09
C ARG A 223 -12.34 12.64 12.18
N ILE A 224 -13.27 11.98 12.87
CA ILE A 224 -14.17 12.61 13.84
C ILE A 224 -13.37 13.20 15.01
N GLY A 225 -12.32 12.52 15.46
CA GLY A 225 -11.48 12.96 16.58
C GLY A 225 -10.86 14.35 16.35
N PRO A 226 -10.05 14.54 15.29
CA PRO A 226 -9.51 15.85 14.94
C PRO A 226 -10.59 16.92 14.70
N GLU A 227 -11.72 16.58 14.08
CA GLU A 227 -12.84 17.53 13.87
C GLU A 227 -13.46 18.00 15.19
N LEU A 228 -13.64 17.10 16.17
CA LEU A 228 -14.09 17.46 17.51
C LEU A 228 -13.05 18.29 18.25
N ARG A 229 -11.75 17.97 18.13
CA ARG A 229 -10.68 18.74 18.77
C ARG A 229 -10.61 20.18 18.27
N VAL A 230 -10.98 20.44 17.02
CA VAL A 230 -11.07 21.83 16.49
C VAL A 230 -12.16 22.62 17.20
N GLN A 231 -13.24 21.99 17.67
CA GLN A 231 -14.33 22.69 18.37
C GLN A 231 -13.88 23.29 19.71
N ASP A 232 -12.84 22.74 20.34
CA ASP A 232 -12.26 23.35 21.55
C ASP A 232 -11.72 24.77 21.28
N PHE A 233 -11.43 25.10 20.02
CA PHE A 233 -10.96 26.41 19.60
C PHE A 233 -12.10 27.36 19.14
N ASP A 234 -13.36 26.93 19.20
CA ASP A 234 -14.51 27.72 18.76
C ASP A 234 -14.60 29.07 19.51
N TYR A 235 -14.21 29.09 20.79
CA TYR A 235 -14.17 30.32 21.58
C TYR A 235 -13.24 31.38 20.95
N TYR A 236 -12.13 30.96 20.34
CA TYR A 236 -11.14 31.84 19.73
C TYR A 236 -11.37 32.07 18.23
N ILE A 237 -12.42 31.50 17.63
CA ILE A 237 -12.67 31.58 16.19
C ILE A 237 -12.85 33.02 15.70
N HIS A 238 -13.37 33.90 16.57
CA HIS A 238 -13.54 35.33 16.31
C HIS A 238 -12.21 36.09 16.08
N LEU A 239 -11.10 35.55 16.58
CA LEU A 239 -9.74 36.06 16.32
C LEU A 239 -9.23 35.60 14.94
N ILE A 240 -9.73 34.47 14.46
CA ILE A 240 -9.28 33.81 13.23
C ILE A 240 -10.07 34.29 12.01
N ASN A 241 -11.39 34.47 12.18
CA ASN A 241 -12.33 34.81 11.10
C ASN A 241 -12.31 36.30 10.70
N GLY A 242 -11.59 37.14 11.46
CA GLY A 242 -11.47 38.58 11.22
C GLY A 242 -12.53 39.45 11.90
N ASP A 243 -13.47 38.87 12.66
CA ASP A 243 -14.48 39.63 13.41
C ASP A 243 -13.84 40.55 14.46
N ALA A 244 -12.79 40.07 15.11
CA ALA A 244 -12.01 40.87 16.06
C ALA A 244 -11.38 42.09 15.37
N GLN A 245 -10.85 41.92 14.16
CA GLN A 245 -10.26 43.01 13.38
C GLN A 245 -11.34 44.03 13.00
N GLU A 246 -12.49 43.59 12.49
CA GLU A 246 -13.61 44.49 12.17
C GLU A 246 -14.14 45.23 13.40
N THR A 247 -14.17 44.57 14.56
CA THR A 247 -14.59 45.18 15.82
C THR A 247 -13.61 46.26 16.27
N VAL A 248 -12.31 46.01 16.11
CA VAL A 248 -11.26 47.01 16.38
C VAL A 248 -11.35 48.17 15.39
N ASP A 249 -11.54 47.91 14.10
CA ASP A 249 -11.64 48.95 13.07
C ASP A 249 -12.87 49.84 13.30
N LYS A 250 -14.01 49.25 13.69
CA LYS A 250 -15.23 50.01 14.06
C LYS A 250 -15.02 50.87 15.31
N PHE A 251 -14.28 50.36 16.29
CA PHE A 251 -13.92 51.11 17.49
C PHE A 251 -12.99 52.29 17.13
N LEU A 252 -11.93 52.04 16.35
CA LEU A 252 -11.00 53.10 15.93
C LEU A 252 -11.64 54.17 15.04
N ALA A 253 -12.75 53.87 14.37
CA ALA A 253 -13.49 54.83 13.55
C ALA A 253 -14.31 55.85 14.36
N GLN A 254 -14.49 55.63 15.67
CA GLN A 254 -15.25 56.52 16.56
C GLN A 254 -14.30 57.21 17.56
N GLU A 255 -14.70 58.38 18.07
CA GLU A 255 -13.99 59.01 19.18
C GLU A 255 -14.31 58.29 20.49
N HIS A 256 -13.27 57.78 21.15
CA HIS A 256 -13.36 57.06 22.41
C HIS A 256 -12.47 57.68 23.47
N THR A 257 -12.84 57.48 24.74
CA THR A 257 -12.07 58.00 25.88
C THR A 257 -10.83 57.14 26.15
N PHE A 258 -9.80 57.73 26.76
CA PHE A 258 -8.57 56.99 27.11
C PHE A 258 -8.81 55.78 28.02
N GLU A 259 -9.81 55.85 28.91
CA GLU A 259 -10.18 54.72 29.77
C GLU A 259 -10.79 53.55 28.97
N GLU A 260 -11.60 53.82 27.94
CA GLU A 260 -12.13 52.77 27.05
C GLU A 260 -11.02 52.07 26.27
N TYR A 261 -9.99 52.81 25.83
CA TYR A 261 -8.80 52.23 25.21
C TYR A 261 -8.05 51.30 26.16
N LYS A 262 -7.85 51.69 27.43
CA LYS A 262 -7.18 50.83 28.42
C LYS A 262 -7.90 49.50 28.61
N VAL A 263 -9.24 49.52 28.69
CA VAL A 263 -10.04 48.30 28.87
C VAL A 263 -9.87 47.36 27.68
N LYS A 264 -9.91 47.88 26.45
CA LYS A 264 -9.70 47.07 25.23
C LYS A 264 -8.29 46.48 25.17
N VAL A 265 -7.27 47.27 25.49
CA VAL A 265 -5.87 46.79 25.52
C VAL A 265 -5.67 45.73 26.60
N ALA A 266 -6.23 45.92 27.79
CA ALA A 266 -6.15 44.94 28.87
C ALA A 266 -6.84 43.61 28.53
N ALA A 267 -7.97 43.65 27.81
CA ALA A 267 -8.66 42.45 27.34
C ALA A 267 -7.80 41.65 26.35
N PHE A 268 -7.18 42.30 25.36
CA PHE A 268 -6.27 41.63 24.43
C PHE A 268 -4.98 41.14 25.10
N ASP A 269 -4.43 41.89 26.06
CA ASP A 269 -3.25 41.46 26.84
C ASP A 269 -3.57 40.23 27.72
N SER A 270 -4.79 40.13 28.24
CA SER A 270 -5.24 38.94 28.99
C SER A 270 -5.41 37.73 28.06
N LEU A 271 -6.03 37.91 26.89
CA LEU A 271 -6.17 36.88 25.86
C LEU A 271 -4.81 36.30 25.41
N VAL A 272 -3.80 37.15 25.19
CA VAL A 272 -2.44 36.72 24.82
C VAL A 272 -1.80 35.84 25.91
N LYS A 273 -2.16 36.05 27.18
CA LYS A 273 -1.64 35.28 28.32
C LYS A 273 -2.43 33.99 28.56
N GLU A 274 -3.74 33.98 28.32
CA GLU A 274 -4.62 32.83 28.55
C GLU A 274 -4.45 31.74 27.47
N ILE A 275 -4.34 32.14 26.20
CA ILE A 275 -4.26 31.19 25.07
C ILE A 275 -3.11 30.16 25.24
N PRO A 276 -1.86 30.53 25.57
CA PRO A 276 -0.79 29.55 25.76
C PRO A 276 -0.99 28.65 26.99
N ILE A 277 -1.72 29.10 28.01
CA ILE A 277 -1.89 28.40 29.29
C ILE A 277 -2.99 27.34 29.18
N GLU A 278 -4.12 27.67 28.57
CA GLU A 278 -5.21 26.71 28.37
C GLU A 278 -4.90 25.65 27.30
N LEU A 279 -4.03 25.98 26.34
CA LEU A 279 -3.67 25.10 25.23
C LEU A 279 -2.49 24.16 25.50
N ALA A 280 -1.81 24.28 26.65
CA ALA A 280 -0.68 23.43 27.01
C ALA A 280 -1.07 21.96 27.36
N HIS A 281 -2.35 21.61 27.30
CA HIS A 281 -2.81 20.25 27.53
C HIS A 281 -2.51 19.34 26.33
N VAL A 282 -1.46 18.54 26.46
CA VAL A 282 -1.28 17.30 25.68
C VAL A 282 -2.29 16.29 26.21
N VAL A 283 -3.40 16.12 25.49
CA VAL A 283 -4.30 14.98 25.72
C VAL A 283 -3.72 13.82 24.93
N THR A 284 -3.24 12.81 25.65
CA THR A 284 -2.68 11.56 25.12
C THR A 284 -3.80 10.62 24.70
#